data_AF-A0A7J6VX81-F1
#
_entry.id   AF-A0A7J6VX81-F1
#
_cell.length_a   1.000
_cell.length_b   1.000
_cell.length_c   1.000
_cell.angle_alpha   90.00
_cell.angle_beta   90.00
_cell.angle_gamma   90.00
#
_symmetry.space_group_name_H-M   'P 1'
#
loop_
_entity.id
_entity.type
_entity.pdbx_description
1 polymer ?
#
loop_
_entity_poly.entity_id
_entity_poly.type
_entity_poly.pdbx_seq_one_letter_code
_entity_poly.pdbx_strand_id
1 'polypeptide(L)'
;MVKQGLVSEKIFSFWLNRDPASEEGVTEKGYWQIELGDFLVGNHSTGFCGGACAAIVDSGTSLLAGPITIVTQINHAIGAEGVLSTECREVVTQYGDHIWELLIAGVSISLYMLEHLDC
;
A
#
# COMPACT_ATOMS: atom_id res chain seq x y z
N MET A 1 3.76 -34.62 10.10
CA MET A 1 2.50 -34.22 10.75
C MET A 1 1.33 -35.05 10.21
N VAL A 2 0.71 -34.71 9.07
CA VAL A 2 -0.40 -35.49 8.40
C VAL A 2 -0.13 -36.96 8.17
N LYS A 3 0.84 -37.25 7.30
CA LYS A 3 1.11 -38.62 6.84
C LYS A 3 1.78 -39.49 7.91
N GLN A 4 2.17 -38.90 9.03
CA GLN A 4 2.81 -39.55 10.17
C GLN A 4 1.84 -39.69 11.35
N GLY A 5 0.59 -39.22 11.23
CA GLY A 5 -0.44 -39.26 12.28
C GLY A 5 -0.21 -38.32 13.47
N LEU A 6 0.87 -37.55 13.48
CA LEU A 6 1.25 -36.65 14.57
C LEU A 6 0.45 -35.34 14.55
N VAL A 7 -0.14 -35.01 13.40
CA VAL A 7 -1.22 -34.02 13.25
C VAL A 7 -2.09 -34.56 12.15
N SER A 8 -3.39 -34.39 12.26
CA SER A 8 -4.32 -34.85 11.25
C SER A 8 -4.09 -34.23 9.87
N GLU A 9 -3.60 -32.98 9.75
CA GLU A 9 -3.59 -32.20 8.49
C GLU A 9 -2.42 -31.21 8.29
N LYS A 10 -2.25 -30.71 7.04
CA LYS A 10 -1.04 -30.00 6.57
C LYS A 10 -1.17 -28.54 6.99
N ILE A 11 -0.49 -28.16 8.08
CA ILE A 11 -0.60 -26.83 8.69
C ILE A 11 0.71 -26.04 8.64
N PHE A 12 0.59 -24.72 8.55
CA PHE A 12 1.62 -23.73 8.86
C PHE A 12 1.10 -22.81 9.97
N SER A 13 2.01 -22.25 10.77
CA SER A 13 1.67 -21.38 11.90
C SER A 13 2.63 -20.22 11.99
N PHE A 14 2.10 -19.02 12.22
CA PHE A 14 2.88 -17.85 12.60
C PHE A 14 2.85 -17.69 14.12
N TRP A 15 4.00 -17.41 14.71
CA TRP A 15 4.12 -17.03 16.11
C TRP A 15 4.66 -15.61 16.16
N LEU A 16 3.92 -14.71 16.81
CA LEU A 16 4.29 -13.31 16.96
C LEU A 16 4.51 -13.03 18.44
N ASN A 17 5.67 -12.47 18.75
CA ASN A 17 6.03 -12.11 20.11
C ASN A 17 5.07 -11.05 20.66
N ARG A 18 4.53 -11.28 21.86
CA ARG A 18 3.59 -10.37 22.54
C ARG A 18 4.26 -9.59 23.67
N ASP A 19 5.57 -9.73 23.85
CA ASP A 19 6.32 -8.96 24.83
C ASP A 19 6.38 -7.49 24.40
N PRO A 20 5.69 -6.56 25.09
CA PRO A 20 5.71 -5.15 24.74
C PRO A 20 7.07 -4.49 25.01
N ALA A 21 8.00 -5.16 25.68
CA ALA A 21 9.36 -4.70 25.92
C ALA A 21 10.37 -5.22 24.88
N SER A 22 9.93 -6.04 23.92
CA SER A 22 10.80 -6.52 22.84
C SER A 22 10.90 -5.49 21.71
N GLU A 23 12.08 -5.38 21.08
CA GLU A 23 12.29 -4.56 19.87
C GLU A 23 11.49 -5.09 18.68
N GLU A 24 11.16 -6.38 18.67
CA GLU A 24 10.42 -7.06 17.62
C GLU A 24 9.18 -7.76 18.19
N GLY A 25 7.99 -7.26 17.85
CA GLY A 25 6.75 -7.79 18.38
C GLY A 25 5.51 -7.01 17.97
N VAL A 26 4.38 -7.34 18.61
CA VAL A 26 3.12 -6.64 18.38
C VAL A 26 3.17 -5.24 18.98
N THR A 27 3.03 -4.20 18.16
CA THR A 27 3.15 -2.79 18.59
C THR A 27 1.92 -2.28 19.31
N GLU A 28 0.73 -2.76 18.95
CA GLU A 28 -0.54 -2.31 19.52
C GLU A 28 -1.43 -3.49 19.90
N LYS A 29 -1.92 -3.49 21.16
CA LYS A 29 -2.84 -4.53 21.63
C LYS A 29 -4.22 -4.34 20.99
N GLY A 30 -4.60 -5.26 20.11
CA GLY A 30 -5.92 -5.29 19.46
C GLY A 30 -5.84 -5.92 18.08
N TYR A 31 -4.78 -5.59 17.35
CA TYR A 31 -4.42 -6.20 16.08
C TYR A 31 -3.10 -6.95 16.20
N TRP A 32 -2.83 -7.88 15.28
CA TRP A 32 -1.47 -8.39 15.05
C TRP A 32 -0.66 -7.36 14.26
N GLN A 33 -0.51 -6.17 14.87
CA GLN A 33 0.18 -5.04 14.27
C GLN A 33 1.67 -5.12 14.56
N ILE A 34 2.49 -4.98 13.54
CA ILE A 34 3.95 -4.99 13.62
C ILE A 34 4.50 -3.68 13.07
N GLU A 35 5.72 -3.34 13.48
CA GLU A 35 6.47 -2.27 12.82
C GLU A 35 6.89 -2.72 11.42
N LEU A 36 6.67 -1.87 10.45
CA LEU A 36 7.12 -2.02 9.08
C LEU A 36 8.21 -1.00 8.82
N GLY A 37 9.33 -1.47 8.27
CA GLY A 37 10.42 -0.62 7.79
C GLY A 37 9.97 0.18 6.57
N ASP A 38 10.54 -0.09 5.40
CA ASP A 38 10.21 0.66 4.18
C ASP A 38 9.64 -0.22 3.06
N PHE A 39 8.85 0.40 2.18
CA PHE A 39 8.41 -0.20 0.93
C PHE A 39 9.48 0.00 -0.13
N LEU A 40 9.98 -1.11 -0.67
CA LEU A 40 10.95 -1.14 -1.76
C LEU A 40 10.26 -1.61 -3.04
N VAL A 41 10.35 -0.81 -4.10
CA VAL A 41 9.89 -1.18 -5.44
C VAL A 41 11.12 -1.30 -6.35
N GLY A 42 11.45 -2.51 -6.78
CA GLY A 42 12.65 -2.75 -7.59
C GLY A 42 13.96 -2.36 -6.89
N ASN A 43 14.07 -2.64 -5.59
CA ASN A 43 15.17 -2.19 -4.71
C ASN A 43 15.28 -0.67 -4.49
N HIS A 44 14.32 0.11 -4.97
CA HIS A 44 14.26 1.54 -4.70
C HIS A 44 13.28 1.82 -3.57
N SER A 45 13.74 2.58 -2.57
CA SER A 45 12.90 3.11 -1.51
C SER A 45 11.81 4.01 -2.09
N THR A 46 10.59 3.82 -1.63
CA THR A 46 9.47 4.73 -1.92
C THR A 46 9.50 5.99 -1.05
N GLY A 47 10.31 6.00 0.01
CA GLY A 47 10.42 7.10 0.97
C GLY A 47 9.18 7.30 1.85
N PHE A 48 8.15 6.48 1.67
CA PHE A 48 6.86 6.67 2.34
C PHE A 48 6.93 6.38 3.83
N CYS A 49 7.69 5.35 4.22
CA CYS A 49 7.84 4.96 5.62
C CYS A 49 9.12 5.52 6.26
N GLY A 50 9.48 6.77 5.96
CA GLY A 50 10.70 7.41 6.46
C GLY A 50 10.81 7.55 7.99
N GLY A 51 9.73 7.29 8.74
CA GLY A 51 9.69 7.32 10.20
C GLY A 51 9.12 6.05 10.86
N ALA A 52 9.10 4.93 10.12
CA ALA A 52 8.39 3.67 10.41
C ALA A 52 6.87 3.72 10.12
N CYS A 53 6.37 2.62 9.56
CA CYS A 53 4.96 2.39 9.28
C CYS A 53 4.42 1.29 10.21
N ALA A 54 3.10 1.24 10.38
CA ALA A 54 2.45 0.08 10.98
C ALA A 54 1.93 -0.85 9.87
N ALA A 55 2.05 -2.15 10.08
CA ALA A 55 1.44 -3.17 9.24
C ALA A 55 0.65 -4.16 10.09
N ILE A 56 -0.44 -4.68 9.55
CA ILE A 56 -1.26 -5.70 10.24
C ILE A 56 -1.08 -7.03 9.52
N VAL A 57 -0.75 -8.07 10.29
CA VAL A 57 -0.70 -9.45 9.78
C VAL A 57 -2.11 -10.04 9.87
N ASP A 58 -2.86 -9.90 8.79
CA ASP A 58 -4.25 -10.35 8.70
C ASP A 58 -4.39 -11.55 7.77
N SER A 59 -4.57 -12.75 8.33
CA SER A 59 -4.85 -13.96 7.55
C SER A 59 -6.23 -13.96 6.89
N GLY A 60 -7.10 -13.00 7.23
CA GLY A 60 -8.43 -12.81 6.65
C GLY A 60 -8.42 -12.08 5.31
N THR A 61 -7.31 -11.44 4.92
CA THR A 61 -7.16 -10.84 3.60
C THR A 61 -6.26 -11.70 2.70
N SER A 62 -6.66 -11.85 1.44
CA SER A 62 -5.80 -12.45 0.41
C SER A 62 -4.88 -11.44 -0.27
N LEU A 63 -5.22 -10.14 -0.19
CA LEU A 63 -4.50 -9.06 -0.85
C LEU A 63 -3.68 -8.25 0.14
N LEU A 64 -2.55 -7.72 -0.33
CA LEU A 64 -1.82 -6.68 0.37
C LEU A 64 -2.56 -5.36 0.19
N ALA A 65 -3.01 -4.79 1.30
CA ALA A 65 -3.63 -3.47 1.33
C ALA A 65 -2.64 -2.46 1.91
N GLY A 66 -2.59 -1.27 1.33
CA GLY A 66 -1.69 -0.21 1.77
C GLY A 66 -2.11 1.16 1.24
N PRO A 67 -1.33 2.20 1.56
CA PRO A 67 -1.55 3.55 1.06
C PRO A 67 -1.63 3.58 -0.47
N ILE A 68 -2.60 4.34 -1.01
CA ILE A 68 -2.87 4.42 -2.46
C ILE A 68 -1.61 4.81 -3.23
N THR A 69 -0.85 5.78 -2.74
CA THR A 69 0.41 6.24 -3.36
C THR A 69 1.40 5.10 -3.61
N ILE A 70 1.52 4.16 -2.68
CA ILE A 70 2.44 3.02 -2.78
C ILE A 70 1.88 1.93 -3.68
N VAL A 71 0.59 1.65 -3.55
CA VAL A 71 -0.09 0.67 -4.40
C VAL A 71 -0.06 1.12 -5.86
N THR A 72 -0.27 2.40 -6.14
CA THR A 72 -0.15 2.97 -7.49
C THR A 72 1.28 2.84 -8.04
N GLN A 73 2.30 3.17 -7.25
CA GLN A 73 3.70 3.00 -7.66
C GLN A 73 4.04 1.53 -7.97
N ILE A 74 3.59 0.60 -7.13
CA ILE A 74 3.78 -0.84 -7.35
C ILE A 74 3.08 -1.26 -8.64
N ASN A 75 1.80 -0.90 -8.81
CA ASN A 75 1.02 -1.25 -9.99
C ASN A 75 1.69 -0.73 -11.27
N HIS A 76 2.13 0.53 -11.27
CA HIS A 76 2.86 1.10 -12.39
C HIS A 76 4.18 0.35 -12.66
N ALA A 77 4.95 0.02 -11.63
CA ALA A 77 6.22 -0.69 -11.77
C ALA A 77 6.08 -2.13 -12.32
N ILE A 78 4.96 -2.80 -12.02
CA ILE A 78 4.68 -4.16 -12.54
C ILE A 78 3.83 -4.17 -13.82
N GLY A 79 3.42 -3.00 -14.32
CA GLY A 79 2.55 -2.87 -15.50
C GLY A 79 1.10 -3.32 -15.25
N ALA A 80 0.64 -3.30 -14.00
CA ALA A 80 -0.74 -3.57 -13.66
C ALA A 80 -1.61 -2.33 -13.87
N GLU A 81 -2.77 -2.53 -14.50
CA GLU A 81 -3.78 -1.49 -14.66
C GLU A 81 -4.63 -1.42 -13.39
N GLY A 82 -4.53 -0.32 -12.64
CA GLY A 82 -5.35 -0.10 -11.45
C GLY A 82 -6.78 0.27 -11.85
N VAL A 83 -7.80 -0.14 -11.09
CA VAL A 83 -9.18 0.30 -11.37
C VAL A 83 -9.26 1.82 -11.35
N LEU A 84 -8.70 2.49 -10.32
CA LEU A 84 -8.58 3.95 -10.26
C LEU A 84 -7.84 4.58 -11.46
N SER A 85 -7.00 3.81 -12.16
CA SER A 85 -6.26 4.30 -13.31
C SER A 85 -7.14 4.46 -14.55
N THR A 86 -8.27 3.74 -14.66
CA THR A 86 -9.19 3.90 -15.81
C THR A 86 -9.99 5.19 -15.74
N GLU A 87 -10.61 5.53 -14.60
CA GLU A 87 -11.32 6.80 -14.43
C GLU A 87 -10.35 7.98 -14.49
N CYS A 88 -9.17 7.85 -13.86
CA CYS A 88 -8.09 8.81 -14.01
C CYS A 88 -7.71 9.02 -15.49
N ARG A 89 -7.50 7.92 -16.23
CA ARG A 89 -7.11 8.00 -17.64
C ARG A 89 -8.16 8.72 -18.48
N GLU A 90 -9.45 8.53 -18.19
CA GLU A 90 -10.53 9.25 -18.86
C GLU A 90 -10.43 10.77 -18.59
N VAL A 91 -10.24 11.17 -17.33
CA VAL A 91 -10.08 12.58 -16.96
C VAL A 91 -8.84 13.20 -17.61
N VAL A 92 -7.70 12.51 -17.56
CA VAL A 92 -6.44 12.98 -18.17
C VAL A 92 -6.58 13.07 -19.70
N THR A 93 -7.22 12.09 -20.34
CA THR A 93 -7.42 12.10 -21.80
C THR A 93 -8.37 13.21 -22.23
N GLN A 94 -9.40 13.50 -21.42
CA GLN A 94 -10.42 14.48 -21.76
C GLN A 94 -10.03 15.92 -21.42
N TYR A 95 -9.34 16.13 -20.29
CA TYR A 95 -9.10 17.46 -19.73
C TYR A 95 -7.61 17.81 -19.57
N GLY A 96 -6.69 16.87 -19.82
CA GLY A 96 -5.26 17.05 -19.57
C GLY A 96 -4.67 18.29 -20.23
N ASP A 97 -4.97 18.52 -21.50
CA ASP A 97 -4.45 19.68 -22.25
C ASP A 97 -4.97 21.01 -21.66
N HIS A 98 -6.25 21.07 -21.29
CA HIS A 98 -6.82 22.28 -20.66
C HIS A 98 -6.24 22.54 -19.27
N ILE A 99 -6.06 21.48 -18.47
CA ILE A 99 -5.43 21.60 -17.15
C ILE A 99 -3.99 22.12 -17.30
N TRP A 100 -3.25 21.60 -18.28
CA TRP A 100 -1.89 22.02 -18.56
C TRP A 100 -1.80 23.49 -18.99
N GLU A 101 -2.70 23.95 -19.84
CA GLU A 101 -2.78 25.36 -20.24
C GLU A 101 -3.09 26.29 -19.06
N LEU A 102 -4.00 25.88 -18.16
CA LEU A 102 -4.32 26.63 -16.95
C LEU A 102 -3.12 26.73 -15.99
N LEU A 103 -2.34 25.65 -15.86
CA LEU A 103 -1.12 25.62 -15.06
C LEU A 103 -0.03 26.52 -15.65
N ILE A 104 0.18 26.50 -16.97
CA ILE A 104 1.13 27.40 -17.66
C ILE A 104 0.70 28.86 -17.52
N ALA A 105 -0.61 29.14 -17.53
CA ALA A 105 -1.16 30.47 -17.36
C ALA A 105 -1.07 31.02 -15.92
N GLY A 106 -0.55 30.23 -14.96
CA GLY A 106 -0.40 30.63 -13.57
C GLY A 106 -1.72 30.73 -12.81
N VAL A 107 -2.78 30.08 -13.29
CA VAL A 107 -4.08 30.04 -12.61
C VAL A 107 -4.00 29.06 -11.45
N SER A 108 -4.32 29.50 -10.23
CA SER A 108 -4.43 28.59 -9.09
C SER A 108 -5.66 27.71 -9.25
N ILE A 109 -5.44 26.43 -9.52
CA ILE A 109 -6.51 25.44 -9.54
C ILE A 109 -6.93 25.15 -8.10
N SER A 110 -8.25 25.10 -7.85
CA SER A 110 -8.80 24.78 -6.53
C SER A 110 -8.33 23.39 -6.08
N LEU A 111 -7.98 23.24 -4.79
CA LEU A 111 -7.61 21.96 -4.16
C LEU A 111 -8.62 20.84 -4.48
N TYR A 112 -9.89 21.18 -4.65
CA TYR A 112 -10.96 20.24 -4.99
C TYR A 112 -10.77 19.54 -6.35
N MET A 113 -10.15 20.24 -7.31
CA MET A 113 -9.87 19.69 -8.63
C MET A 113 -8.58 18.84 -8.60
N LEU A 114 -7.62 19.21 -7.75
CA LEU A 114 -6.38 18.46 -7.54
C LEU A 114 -6.61 17.13 -6.79
N GLU A 115 -7.50 17.11 -5.79
CA GLU A 115 -7.88 15.86 -5.08
C GLU A 115 -8.51 14.79 -6.00
N HIS A 116 -9.03 15.18 -7.17
CA HIS A 116 -9.58 14.27 -8.18
C HIS A 116 -8.59 13.98 -9.34
N LEU A 117 -7.45 14.65 -9.34
CA LEU A 117 -6.33 14.44 -10.28
C LEU A 117 -5.17 13.68 -9.63
N ASP A 118 -5.21 13.45 -8.31
CA ASP A 118 -4.32 12.53 -7.61
C ASP A 118 -4.68 11.08 -7.98
N CYS A 119 -4.26 10.72 -9.18
CA CYS A 119 -3.87 9.36 -9.52
C CYS A 119 -2.51 9.08 -8.84
#